data_AF-A0A2T9Y5U9-F1
#
_entry.id   AF-A0A2T9Y5U9-F1
#
_cell.length_a   1.000
_cell.length_b   1.000
_cell.length_c   1.000
_cell.angle_alpha   90.00
_cell.angle_beta   90.00
_cell.angle_gamma   90.00
#
_symmetry.space_group_name_H-M   'P 1'
#
loop_
_entity.id
_entity.type
_entity.pdbx_description
1 polymer ?
#
loop_
_entity_poly.entity_id
_entity_poly.type
_entity_poly.pdbx_seq_one_letter_code
_entity_poly.pdbx_strand_id
1 'polypeptide(L)'
;MRGTQICLKTKTLAKMWRPRPESTSELAYPSFPALPEIFRQRVVLSDGSTFTIRSTSPRAILKLSKDTRNHPLWNPQNQYDLNDEGGHLSRFQKRFGDYGNLDDLES
;
A
#
# COMPACT_ATOMS: atom_id res chain seq x y z
N MET A 1 -63.35 7.53 -41.12
CA MET A 1 -62.04 6.89 -40.92
C MET A 1 -61.08 7.89 -40.28
N ARG A 2 -60.82 7.79 -38.97
CA ARG A 2 -59.66 8.45 -38.33
C ARG A 2 -59.17 7.52 -37.23
N GLY A 3 -58.10 6.80 -37.50
CA GLY A 3 -57.51 5.83 -36.57
C GLY A 3 -56.90 6.54 -35.37
N THR A 4 -57.28 6.11 -34.17
CA THR A 4 -56.63 6.51 -32.93
C THR A 4 -55.30 5.77 -32.82
N GLN A 5 -54.20 6.51 -32.97
CA GLN A 5 -52.85 5.99 -32.73
C GLN A 5 -52.68 5.69 -31.23
N ILE A 6 -52.49 4.42 -30.89
CA ILE A 6 -52.09 3.99 -29.56
C ILE A 6 -50.60 4.31 -29.41
N CYS A 7 -50.29 5.41 -28.74
CA CYS A 7 -48.93 5.75 -28.37
C CYS A 7 -48.46 4.80 -27.26
N LEU A 8 -47.81 3.70 -27.63
CA LEU A 8 -47.09 2.84 -26.69
C LEU A 8 -45.87 3.62 -26.19
N LYS A 9 -45.99 4.21 -24.99
CA LYS A 9 -44.83 4.76 -24.27
C LYS A 9 -43.87 3.62 -23.96
N THR A 10 -42.83 3.48 -24.77
CA THR A 10 -41.70 2.59 -24.49
C THR A 10 -41.03 3.11 -23.21
N LYS A 11 -41.04 2.30 -22.14
CA LYS A 11 -40.26 2.60 -20.94
C LYS A 11 -38.80 2.47 -21.33
N THR A 12 -38.13 3.60 -21.52
CA THR A 12 -36.68 3.62 -21.76
C THR A 12 -35.98 2.93 -20.60
N LEU A 13 -35.01 2.06 -20.90
CA LEU A 13 -34.19 1.30 -19.93
C LEU A 13 -33.32 2.20 -19.02
N ALA A 14 -33.43 3.52 -19.14
CA ALA A 14 -32.77 4.55 -18.33
C ALA A 14 -33.22 4.58 -16.85
N LYS A 15 -33.88 3.52 -16.37
CA LYS A 15 -34.33 3.34 -14.98
C LYS A 15 -33.46 2.35 -14.21
N MET A 16 -32.30 1.99 -14.75
CA MET A 16 -31.44 0.95 -14.17
C MET A 16 -30.36 1.49 -13.22
N TRP A 17 -29.91 2.74 -13.40
CA TRP A 17 -28.98 3.39 -12.48
C TRP A 17 -29.40 4.83 -12.25
N ARG A 18 -30.28 5.05 -11.27
CA ARG A 18 -30.41 6.35 -10.62
C ARG A 18 -29.66 6.23 -9.30
N PRO A 19 -28.68 7.10 -8.99
CA PRO A 19 -28.15 7.15 -7.63
C PRO A 19 -29.33 7.31 -6.67
N ARG A 20 -29.33 6.56 -5.56
CA ARG A 20 -30.35 6.68 -4.53
C ARG A 20 -30.46 8.17 -4.17
N PRO A 21 -31.65 8.79 -4.24
CA PRO A 21 -31.78 10.18 -3.85
C PRO A 21 -31.25 10.30 -2.43
N GLU A 22 -30.32 11.24 -2.24
CA GLU A 22 -29.78 11.56 -0.92
C GLU A 22 -30.98 11.83 -0.02
N SER A 23 -31.16 11.02 1.02
CA SER A 23 -32.22 11.27 1.97
C SER A 23 -31.88 12.58 2.65
N THR A 24 -32.60 13.64 2.32
CA THR A 24 -32.66 14.86 3.13
C THR A 24 -33.26 14.47 4.47
N SER A 25 -32.44 13.88 5.34
CA SER A 25 -32.76 13.68 6.74
C SER A 25 -32.78 15.06 7.38
N GLU A 26 -33.91 15.76 7.24
CA GLU A 26 -34.17 17.08 7.84
C GLU A 26 -34.32 17.02 9.38
N LEU A 27 -33.83 15.96 10.02
CA LEU A 27 -33.64 15.95 11.46
C LEU A 27 -32.21 16.44 11.71
N ALA A 28 -32.12 17.67 12.22
CA ALA A 28 -30.89 18.39 12.57
C ALA A 28 -30.11 17.72 13.72
N TYR A 29 -29.82 16.42 13.60
CA TYR A 29 -28.83 15.77 14.43
C TYR A 29 -27.45 16.21 13.97
N PRO A 30 -26.50 16.44 14.89
CA PRO A 30 -25.11 16.64 14.49
C PRO A 30 -24.67 15.39 13.72
N SER A 31 -24.46 15.54 12.41
CA SER A 31 -23.83 14.51 11.58
C SER A 31 -22.37 14.45 11.99
N PHE A 32 -22.01 13.45 12.80
CA PHE A 32 -20.62 13.18 13.10
C PHE A 32 -19.95 12.59 11.85
N PRO A 33 -18.71 13.01 11.52
CA PRO A 33 -17.97 12.36 10.45
C PRO A 33 -17.78 10.88 10.81
N ALA A 34 -18.12 9.98 9.88
CA ALA A 34 -17.87 8.56 10.02
C ALA A 34 -16.36 8.29 9.91
N LEU A 35 -15.67 8.33 11.05
CA LEU A 35 -14.23 8.07 11.11
C LEU A 35 -13.96 6.56 11.15
N PRO A 36 -12.93 6.07 10.44
CA PRO A 36 -12.49 4.70 10.59
C PRO A 36 -11.92 4.47 12.00
N GLU A 37 -11.92 3.22 12.44
CA GLU A 37 -11.28 2.84 13.70
C GLU A 37 -9.77 3.10 13.63
N ILE A 38 -9.22 3.62 14.73
CA ILE A 38 -7.82 4.00 14.84
C ILE A 38 -7.16 3.20 15.95
N PHE A 39 -6.24 2.32 15.56
CA PHE A 39 -5.45 1.50 16.46
C PHE A 39 -4.12 2.18 16.81
N ARG A 40 -3.58 1.81 17.98
CA ARG A 40 -2.20 2.15 18.36
C ARG A 40 -1.28 1.05 17.87
N GLN A 41 -0.34 1.41 17.01
CA GLN A 41 0.61 0.49 16.39
C GLN A 41 2.02 0.81 16.85
N ARG A 42 2.76 -0.21 17.29
CA ARG A 42 4.20 -0.12 17.56
C ARG A 42 4.97 -0.45 16.30
N VAL A 43 5.64 0.55 15.74
CA VAL A 43 6.52 0.38 14.59
C VAL A 43 7.93 0.12 15.09
N VAL A 44 8.54 -0.95 14.63
CA VAL A 44 9.92 -1.35 14.91
C VAL A 44 10.74 -1.10 13.66
N LEU A 45 11.77 -0.27 13.82
CA LEU A 45 12.70 0.09 12.76
C LEU A 45 13.84 -0.92 12.66
N SER A 46 14.66 -0.78 11.62
CA SER A 46 15.76 -1.68 11.27
C SER A 46 16.86 -1.75 12.33
N ASP A 47 17.08 -0.66 13.07
CA ASP A 47 18.00 -0.60 14.23
C ASP A 47 17.38 -1.16 15.52
N GLY A 48 16.12 -1.57 15.48
CA GLY A 48 15.35 -2.01 16.65
C GLY A 48 14.72 -0.87 17.46
N SER A 49 14.94 0.40 17.09
CA SER A 49 14.25 1.51 17.72
C SER A 49 12.74 1.44 17.43
N THR A 50 11.93 1.92 18.37
CA THR A 50 10.48 1.78 18.28
C THR A 50 9.75 3.08 18.53
N PHE A 51 8.65 3.29 17.82
CA PHE A 51 7.74 4.40 18.05
C PHE A 51 6.28 3.95 17.90
N THR A 52 5.37 4.70 18.50
CA THR A 52 3.93 4.38 18.49
C THR A 52 3.17 5.37 17.62
N ILE A 53 2.40 4.88 16.66
CA ILE A 53 1.55 5.69 15.79
C ILE A 53 0.09 5.27 15.87
N ARG A 54 -0.78 6.21 15.50
CA ARG A 54 -2.20 5.97 15.30
C ARG A 54 -2.43 5.60 13.82
N SER A 55 -2.88 4.38 13.57
CA SER A 55 -3.06 3.80 12.23
C SER A 55 -4.38 3.05 12.14
N THR A 56 -4.96 2.92 10.95
CA THR A 56 -6.20 2.16 10.72
C THR A 56 -5.96 0.66 10.59
N SER A 57 -4.69 0.21 10.57
CA SER A 57 -4.38 -1.22 10.50
C SER A 57 -4.58 -1.89 11.87
N PRO A 58 -5.22 -3.07 11.94
CA PRO A 58 -5.44 -3.79 13.20
C PRO A 58 -4.15 -4.43 13.77
N ARG A 59 -3.02 -4.32 13.07
CA ARG A 59 -1.78 -5.00 13.44
C ARG A 59 -1.03 -4.21 14.51
N ALA A 60 -0.91 -4.80 15.71
CA ALA A 60 -0.25 -4.17 16.86
C ALA A 60 1.24 -3.86 16.66
N ILE A 61 1.98 -4.75 15.96
CA ILE A 61 3.42 -4.60 15.74
C ILE A 61 3.75 -4.65 14.24
N LEU A 62 4.41 -3.61 13.75
CA LEU A 62 4.85 -3.50 12.37
C LEU A 62 6.37 -3.39 12.34
N LYS A 63 7.04 -4.37 11.71
CA LYS A 63 8.49 -4.40 11.57
C LYS A 63 8.86 -3.92 10.16
N LEU A 64 9.70 -2.90 10.07
CA LEU A 64 10.17 -2.38 8.78
C LEU A 64 11.51 -3.00 8.41
N SER A 65 11.59 -3.52 7.19
CA SER A 65 12.86 -3.99 6.61
C SER A 65 13.58 -2.88 5.84
N LYS A 66 12.88 -1.83 5.40
CA LYS A 66 13.40 -0.67 4.67
C LYS A 66 12.83 0.58 5.31
N ASP A 67 13.70 1.47 5.78
CA ASP A 67 13.32 2.67 6.52
C ASP A 67 14.36 3.78 6.35
N THR A 68 14.17 4.90 7.05
CA THR A 68 15.07 6.05 6.98
C THR A 68 16.44 5.81 7.63
N ARG A 69 16.62 4.75 8.43
CA ARG A 69 17.87 4.43 9.14
C ARG A 69 18.78 3.50 8.35
N ASN A 70 18.20 2.68 7.47
CA ASN A 70 18.95 1.80 6.57
C ASN A 70 19.05 2.30 5.13
N HIS A 71 18.43 3.43 4.80
CA HIS A 71 18.45 3.96 3.45
C HIS A 71 19.63 4.94 3.23
N PRO A 72 20.42 4.77 2.16
CA PRO A 72 21.70 5.47 1.97
C PRO A 72 21.55 6.99 1.81
N LEU A 73 20.44 7.46 1.23
CA LEU A 73 20.18 8.90 1.07
C LEU A 73 20.15 9.66 2.41
N TRP A 74 19.64 9.03 3.48
CA TRP A 74 19.49 9.69 4.78
C TRP A 74 20.64 9.38 5.74
N ASN A 75 21.45 8.34 5.46
CA ASN A 75 22.62 7.98 6.27
C ASN A 75 23.83 7.71 5.36
N PRO A 76 24.42 8.74 4.74
CA PRO A 76 25.53 8.56 3.79
C PRO A 76 26.81 8.01 4.45
N GLN A 77 26.94 8.16 5.77
CA GLN A 77 28.05 7.60 6.56
C GLN A 77 27.98 6.08 6.71
N ASN A 78 26.78 5.49 6.62
CA ASN A 78 26.64 4.06 6.70
C ASN A 78 27.00 3.49 5.33
N GLN A 79 28.18 2.88 5.23
CA GLN A 79 28.59 2.06 4.09
C GLN A 79 27.72 0.81 4.06
N TYR A 80 26.45 0.96 3.68
CA TYR A 80 25.63 -0.18 3.35
C TYR A 80 26.10 -0.71 2.01
N ASP A 81 26.35 -2.02 1.96
CA ASP A 81 26.48 -2.73 0.69
C ASP A 81 25.29 -2.34 -0.18
N LEU A 82 25.57 -1.90 -1.40
CA LEU A 82 24.59 -1.66 -2.44
C LEU A 82 23.94 -3.00 -2.78
N ASN A 83 23.04 -3.44 -1.90
CA ASN A 83 22.32 -4.68 -2.04
C ASN A 83 21.36 -4.49 -3.20
N ASP A 84 21.71 -5.06 -4.35
CA ASP A 84 20.86 -5.12 -5.53
C ASP A 84 19.48 -5.68 -5.14
N GLU A 85 18.46 -4.83 -5.19
CA GLU A 85 17.05 -5.24 -5.00
C GLU A 85 16.66 -6.36 -5.99
N GLY A 86 17.31 -6.40 -7.17
CA GLY A 86 17.11 -7.43 -8.18
C GLY A 86 17.88 -8.74 -7.96
N GLY A 87 18.81 -8.79 -6.99
CA GLY A 87 19.60 -9.99 -6.68
C GLY A 87 20.51 -10.49 -7.81
N HIS A 88 20.78 -9.66 -8.83
CA HIS A 88 21.61 -10.04 -9.97
C HIS A 88 23.07 -10.25 -9.56
N LEU A 89 23.65 -9.31 -8.81
CA LEU A 89 25.00 -9.46 -8.26
C LEU A 89 25.08 -10.64 -7.27
N SER A 90 24.09 -10.82 -6.40
CA SER A 90 24.04 -11.95 -5.48
C SER A 90 24.02 -13.31 -6.21
N ARG A 91 23.25 -13.42 -7.30
CA ARG A 91 23.22 -14.62 -8.15
C ARG A 91 24.54 -14.85 -8.88
N PHE A 92 25.19 -13.78 -9.35
CA PHE A 92 26.50 -13.87 -9.98
C PHE A 92 27.56 -14.33 -8.97
N GLN A 93 27.66 -13.68 -7.81
CA GLN A 93 28.58 -14.04 -6.74
C GLN A 93 28.36 -15.48 -6.27
N LYS A 94 27.11 -15.94 -6.19
CA LYS A 94 26.81 -17.34 -5.86
C LYS A 94 27.32 -18.33 -6.92
N ARG A 95 27.34 -17.96 -8.20
CA ARG A 95 27.79 -18.83 -9.30
C ARG A 95 29.29 -18.78 -9.52
N PHE A 96 29.89 -17.61 -9.36
CA PHE A 96 31.26 -17.34 -9.80
C PHE A 96 32.19 -16.81 -8.71
N GLY A 97 31.70 -16.59 -7.49
CA GLY A 97 32.51 -16.02 -6.39
C GLY A 97 33.68 -16.90 -5.96
N ASP A 98 33.59 -18.21 -6.19
CA ASP A 98 34.64 -19.18 -5.84
C ASP A 98 35.84 -19.13 -6.80
N TYR A 99 35.61 -18.81 -8.09
CA TYR A 99 36.68 -18.73 -9.09
C TYR A 99 37.54 -17.45 -8.97
N GLY A 100 37.18 -16.53 -8.07
CA GLY A 100 37.85 -15.24 -7.90
C GLY A 100 38.95 -15.23 -6.84
N ASN A 101 39.04 -16.26 -5.98
CA ASN A 101 40.13 -16.38 -4.99
C ASN A 101 41.36 -16.97 -5.69
N LEU A 102 42.22 -16.08 -6.19
CA LEU A 102 43.45 -16.41 -6.91
C LEU A 102 44.53 -17.08 -6.02
N ASP A 103 44.28 -17.19 -4.71
CA ASP A 103 45.23 -17.70 -3.72
C ASP A 103 45.22 -19.25 -3.60
N ASP A 104 44.22 -19.94 -4.19
CA ASP A 104 44.04 -21.40 -4.03
C ASP A 104 44.78 -22.25 -5.10
N LEU A 105 45.57 -21.64 -5.98
CA LEU A 105 46.24 -22.32 -7.12
C LEU A 105 47.77 -22.44 -6.98
N GLU A 106 48.37 -22.04 -5.86
CA GLU A 106 49.84 -22.06 -5.66
C GLU A 106 50.33 -23.04 -4.57
N SER A 107 49.61 -24.14 -4.30
CA SER A 107 50.06 -25.22 -3.39
C SER A 107 50.14 -26.58 -4.06
#